data_AF-A0A9P1C7F2-F1
#
_entry.id   AF-A0A9P1C7F2-F1
#
_cell.length_a   1.000
_cell.length_b   1.000
_cell.length_c   1.000
_cell.angle_alpha   90.00
_cell.angle_beta   90.00
_cell.angle_gamma   90.00
#
_symmetry.space_group_name_H-M   'P 1'
#
loop_
_entity.id
_entity.type
_entity.pdbx_description
1 polymer ?
#
loop_
_entity_poly.entity_id
_entity_poly.type
_entity_poly.pdbx_seq_one_letter_code
_entity_poly.pdbx_strand_id
1 'polypeptide(L)'
;MSDPVAAPADDVAGRKSTDSSASIPRPKEPEEMTAEERSAFAEKCKGIGNRGFQAGDWDYAVVAYQEGIRYLEFVAHDQQMQPLPSDHGGAQRLEKDMALAVTIFSNLAATMLLLGLGCWCTGWR
;
A
#
# COMPACT_ATOMS: atom_id res chain seq x y z
N MET A 1 -48.14 46.50 38.64
CA MET A 1 -48.43 45.23 39.32
C MET A 1 -48.23 44.17 38.25
N SER A 2 -46.99 43.72 38.05
CA SER A 2 -46.43 42.44 38.58
C SER A 2 -47.15 41.25 37.90
N ASP A 3 -46.55 40.41 37.05
CA ASP A 3 -45.19 39.83 36.96
C ASP A 3 -44.88 39.36 35.51
N PRO A 4 -43.62 39.03 35.15
CA PRO A 4 -43.24 38.51 33.84
C PRO A 4 -43.42 36.98 33.75
N VAL A 5 -44.01 36.48 32.65
CA VAL A 5 -44.13 35.05 32.35
C VAL A 5 -42.85 34.53 31.70
N ALA A 6 -42.27 33.51 32.32
CA ALA A 6 -41.05 32.82 31.92
C ALA A 6 -41.19 32.11 30.55
N ALA A 7 -40.11 32.16 29.75
CA ALA A 7 -39.97 31.39 28.53
C ALA A 7 -39.69 29.89 28.85
N PRO A 8 -40.25 28.94 28.09
CA PRO A 8 -39.92 27.53 28.23
C PRO A 8 -38.53 27.23 27.62
N ALA A 9 -37.74 26.45 28.36
CA ALA A 9 -36.49 25.88 27.91
C ALA A 9 -36.77 24.76 26.90
N ASP A 10 -36.30 24.93 25.66
CA ASP A 10 -36.29 23.86 24.66
C ASP A 10 -35.23 22.82 25.03
N ASP A 11 -35.73 21.62 25.32
CA ASP A 11 -34.99 20.36 25.47
C ASP A 11 -34.25 20.04 24.16
N VAL A 12 -32.97 20.41 24.07
CA VAL A 12 -32.08 19.95 22.98
C VAL A 12 -31.75 18.48 23.27
N ALA A 13 -32.67 17.61 22.89
CA ALA A 13 -32.45 16.18 22.81
C ALA A 13 -31.24 15.93 21.88
N GLY A 14 -30.14 15.56 22.50
CA GLY A 14 -28.86 15.28 21.85
C GLY A 14 -29.04 14.35 20.66
N ARG A 15 -28.85 14.90 19.45
CA ARG A 15 -28.47 14.11 18.30
C ARG A 15 -27.14 13.43 18.66
N LYS A 16 -27.22 12.17 19.08
CA LYS A 16 -26.12 11.22 18.98
C LYS A 16 -25.73 11.19 17.49
N SER A 17 -24.68 11.92 17.14
CA SER A 17 -23.91 11.65 15.95
C SER A 17 -23.37 10.23 16.08
N THR A 18 -24.06 9.28 15.46
CA THR A 18 -23.48 7.97 15.14
C THR A 18 -22.37 8.24 14.14
N ASP A 19 -21.19 8.55 14.66
CA ASP A 19 -19.93 8.51 13.93
C ASP A 19 -19.65 7.05 13.57
N SER A 20 -20.28 6.59 12.51
CA SER A 20 -19.92 5.37 11.80
C SER A 20 -18.75 5.68 10.87
N SER A 21 -17.67 6.27 11.39
CA SER A 21 -16.39 6.19 10.71
C SER A 21 -15.88 4.77 10.89
N ALA A 22 -16.24 3.91 9.94
CA ALA A 22 -15.53 2.66 9.75
C ALA A 22 -14.06 3.02 9.54
N SER A 23 -13.25 2.89 10.60
CA SER A 23 -11.82 3.11 10.53
C SER A 23 -11.28 2.12 9.51
N ILE A 24 -10.88 2.61 8.33
CA ILE A 24 -10.19 1.78 7.35
C ILE A 24 -8.95 1.23 8.07
N PRO A 25 -8.83 -0.09 8.25
CA PRO A 25 -7.67 -0.66 8.93
C PRO A 25 -6.42 -0.20 8.19
N ARG A 26 -5.46 0.37 8.92
CA ARG A 26 -4.17 0.74 8.31
C ARG A 26 -3.55 -0.52 7.70
N PRO A 27 -3.01 -0.45 6.48
CA PRO A 27 -2.22 -1.54 5.93
C PRO A 27 -1.11 -1.89 6.92
N LYS A 28 -0.91 -3.18 7.17
CA LYS A 28 0.21 -3.66 7.98
C LYS A 28 1.52 -3.37 7.26
N GLU A 29 2.55 -2.96 7.97
CA GLU A 29 3.90 -2.86 7.41
C GLU A 29 4.59 -4.24 7.33
N PRO A 30 5.65 -4.41 6.51
CA PRO A 30 6.35 -5.69 6.36
C PRO A 30 6.84 -6.31 7.68
N GLU A 31 7.18 -5.47 8.66
CA GLU A 31 7.61 -5.85 10.01
C GLU A 31 6.49 -6.44 10.87
N GLU A 32 5.24 -6.16 10.52
CA GLU A 32 4.03 -6.65 11.20
C GLU A 32 3.43 -7.89 10.50
N MET A 33 4.09 -8.40 9.45
CA MET A 33 3.62 -9.48 8.60
C MET A 33 4.47 -10.73 8.70
N THR A 34 3.85 -11.91 8.53
CA THR A 34 4.60 -13.15 8.25
C THR A 34 5.17 -13.13 6.83
N ALA A 35 6.11 -14.04 6.53
CA ALA A 35 6.63 -14.19 5.16
C ALA A 35 5.49 -14.43 4.15
N GLU A 36 4.52 -15.29 4.48
CA GLU A 36 3.36 -15.58 3.63
C GLU A 36 2.46 -14.36 3.42
N GLU A 37 2.23 -13.57 4.46
CA GLU A 37 1.43 -12.34 4.36
C GLU A 37 2.13 -11.33 3.44
N ARG A 38 3.47 -11.22 3.52
CA ARG A 38 4.27 -10.37 2.62
C ARG A 38 4.22 -10.85 1.18
N SER A 39 4.37 -12.15 0.91
CA SER A 39 4.22 -12.71 -0.44
C SER A 39 2.83 -12.41 -1.01
N ALA A 40 1.78 -12.65 -0.22
CA ALA A 40 0.40 -12.39 -0.65
C ALA A 40 0.14 -10.90 -0.92
N PHE A 41 0.78 -10.02 -0.16
CA PHE A 41 0.72 -8.58 -0.39
C PHE A 41 1.45 -8.20 -1.69
N ALA A 42 2.66 -8.73 -1.92
CA ALA A 42 3.41 -8.51 -3.15
C ALA A 42 2.64 -9.00 -4.41
N GLU A 43 1.89 -10.10 -4.30
CA GLU A 43 0.98 -10.58 -5.35
C GLU A 43 -0.10 -9.55 -5.71
N LYS A 44 -0.68 -8.91 -4.69
CA LYS A 44 -1.70 -7.86 -4.87
C LYS A 44 -1.07 -6.63 -5.53
N CYS A 45 0.11 -6.23 -5.08
CA CYS A 45 0.90 -5.14 -5.67
C CYS A 45 1.19 -5.39 -7.14
N LYS A 46 1.64 -6.59 -7.51
CA LYS A 46 1.80 -7.01 -8.91
C LYS A 46 0.49 -6.86 -9.69
N GLY A 47 -0.63 -7.32 -9.14
CA GLY A 47 -1.94 -7.19 -9.76
C GLY A 47 -2.40 -5.75 -9.96
N ILE A 48 -2.13 -4.87 -8.98
CA ILE A 48 -2.40 -3.43 -9.06
C ILE A 48 -1.53 -2.80 -10.15
N GLY A 49 -0.22 -3.08 -10.14
CA GLY A 49 0.71 -2.57 -11.13
C GLY A 49 0.35 -3.00 -12.55
N ASN A 50 -0.05 -4.26 -12.75
CA ASN A 50 -0.49 -4.75 -14.05
C ASN A 50 -1.73 -3.98 -14.57
N ARG A 51 -2.67 -3.63 -13.68
CA ARG A 51 -3.84 -2.81 -14.07
C ARG A 51 -3.43 -1.39 -14.45
N GLY A 52 -2.55 -0.75 -13.68
CA GLY A 52 -2.00 0.56 -14.02
C GLY A 52 -1.29 0.55 -15.37
N PHE A 53 -0.45 -0.47 -15.59
CA PHE A 53 0.28 -0.66 -16.84
C PHE A 53 -0.66 -0.78 -18.04
N GLN A 54 -1.70 -1.60 -17.93
CA GLN A 54 -2.71 -1.78 -18.99
C GLN A 54 -3.54 -0.51 -19.25
N ALA A 55 -3.78 0.29 -18.22
CA ALA A 55 -4.50 1.56 -18.33
C ALA A 55 -3.64 2.70 -18.91
N GLY A 56 -2.33 2.48 -19.11
CA GLY A 56 -1.38 3.53 -19.48
C GLY A 56 -0.98 4.45 -18.32
N ASP A 57 -1.43 4.16 -17.10
CA ASP A 57 -1.03 4.86 -15.88
C ASP A 57 0.25 4.24 -15.34
N TRP A 58 1.35 4.56 -16.02
CA TRP A 58 2.66 3.96 -15.75
C TRP A 58 3.27 4.45 -14.42
N ASP A 59 3.00 5.68 -14.01
CA ASP A 59 3.43 6.20 -12.70
C ASP A 59 2.79 5.40 -11.57
N TYR A 60 1.47 5.16 -11.65
CA TYR A 60 0.78 4.31 -10.68
C TYR A 60 1.30 2.88 -10.68
N ALA A 61 1.59 2.33 -11.87
CA ALA A 61 2.15 0.99 -12.00
C ALA A 61 3.53 0.87 -11.34
N VAL A 62 4.41 1.86 -11.52
CA VAL A 62 5.73 1.91 -10.87
C VAL A 62 5.60 1.83 -9.36
N VAL A 63 4.77 2.69 -8.76
CA VAL A 63 4.59 2.73 -7.29
C VAL A 63 4.11 1.37 -6.78
N ALA A 64 3.14 0.75 -7.46
CA ALA A 64 2.62 -0.55 -7.07
C ALA A 64 3.68 -1.66 -7.14
N TYR A 65 4.49 -1.70 -8.20
CA TYR A 65 5.56 -2.72 -8.33
C TYR A 65 6.68 -2.51 -7.30
N GLN A 66 7.13 -1.27 -7.08
CA GLN A 66 8.13 -0.95 -6.07
C GLN A 66 7.67 -1.37 -4.67
N GLU A 67 6.40 -1.12 -4.35
CA GLU A 67 5.84 -1.54 -3.08
C GLU A 67 5.81 -3.07 -2.94
N GLY A 68 5.50 -3.81 -4.02
CA GLY A 68 5.59 -5.27 -4.00
C GLY A 68 7.01 -5.78 -3.71
N ILE A 69 8.02 -5.17 -4.33
CA ILE A 69 9.44 -5.51 -4.09
C ILE A 69 9.83 -5.24 -2.64
N ARG A 70 9.42 -4.09 -2.07
CA ARG A 70 9.71 -3.71 -0.68
C ARG A 70 9.30 -4.79 0.33
N TYR A 71 8.18 -5.48 0.10
CA TYR A 71 7.70 -6.54 0.99
C TYR A 71 8.45 -7.86 0.81
N LEU A 72 8.91 -8.17 -0.41
CA LEU A 72 9.69 -9.38 -0.66
C LEU A 72 11.12 -9.26 -0.16
N GLU A 73 11.69 -8.06 -0.24
CA GLU A 73 13.07 -7.76 0.20
C GLU A 73 13.15 -7.42 1.69
N PHE A 74 12.03 -7.45 2.41
CA PHE A 74 12.04 -7.15 3.83
C PHE A 74 12.86 -8.18 4.62
N VAL A 75 13.88 -7.68 5.29
CA VAL A 75 14.70 -8.40 6.25
C VAL A 75 14.67 -7.62 7.55
N ALA A 76 14.30 -8.27 8.65
CA ALA A 76 14.35 -7.66 9.96
C ALA A 76 15.81 -7.43 10.36
N HIS A 77 16.12 -6.30 10.98
CA HIS A 77 17.46 -5.97 11.43
C HIS A 77 17.49 -5.79 12.96
N ASP A 78 18.64 -6.07 13.58
CA ASP A 78 18.87 -5.73 14.98
C ASP A 78 19.22 -4.24 15.16
N GLN A 79 19.50 -3.82 16.41
CA GLN A 79 19.84 -2.44 16.74
C GLN A 79 21.16 -1.97 16.09
N GLN A 80 21.96 -2.89 15.56
CA GLN A 80 23.24 -2.65 14.89
C GLN A 80 23.10 -2.77 13.35
N MET A 81 21.86 -2.78 12.83
CA MET A 81 21.55 -2.95 11.42
C MET A 81 22.10 -4.25 10.83
N GLN A 82 22.26 -5.30 11.64
CA GLN A 82 22.58 -6.63 11.13
C GLN A 82 21.29 -7.38 10.79
N PRO A 83 21.23 -8.08 9.66
CA PRO A 83 20.06 -8.87 9.30
C PRO A 83 19.87 -9.99 10.32
N LEU A 84 18.68 -10.05 10.89
CA LEU A 84 18.26 -11.15 11.74
C LEU A 84 18.03 -12.40 10.88
N PRO A 85 18.37 -13.61 11.38
CA PRO A 85 18.01 -14.85 10.72
C PRO A 85 16.49 -14.89 10.51
N SER A 86 16.06 -14.78 9.25
CA SER A 86 14.64 -14.81 8.88
C SER A 86 14.35 -16.13 8.19
N ASP A 87 13.42 -16.91 8.75
CA ASP A 87 12.84 -18.01 8.00
C ASP A 87 11.89 -17.41 6.96
N HIS A 88 12.31 -17.44 5.69
CA HIS A 88 11.48 -17.01 4.55
C HIS A 88 10.35 -18.01 4.25
N GLY A 89 9.79 -18.70 5.26
CA GLY A 89 8.81 -19.78 5.09
C GLY A 89 9.38 -21.05 4.47
N GLY A 90 10.68 -21.29 4.61
CA GLY A 90 11.42 -22.42 4.04
C GLY A 90 11.83 -22.26 2.55
N ALA A 91 12.64 -23.21 2.07
CA ALA A 91 13.27 -23.13 0.75
C ALA A 91 12.28 -23.03 -0.43
N GLN A 92 11.15 -23.74 -0.36
CA GLN A 92 10.13 -23.69 -1.42
C GLN A 92 9.41 -22.33 -1.48
N ARG A 93 9.25 -21.67 -0.34
CA ARG A 93 8.65 -20.33 -0.30
C ARG A 93 9.63 -19.31 -0.84
N LEU A 94 10.89 -19.36 -0.42
CA LEU A 94 11.95 -18.51 -0.93
C LEU A 94 12.06 -18.58 -2.46
N GLU A 95 11.98 -19.78 -3.04
CA GLU A 95 11.98 -19.95 -4.50
C GLU A 95 10.78 -19.26 -5.17
N LYS A 96 9.57 -19.38 -4.60
CA LYS A 96 8.36 -18.71 -5.10
C LYS A 96 8.46 -17.19 -4.99
N ASP A 97 8.95 -16.69 -3.86
CA ASP A 97 9.13 -15.26 -3.61
C ASP A 97 10.17 -14.67 -4.57
N MET A 98 11.25 -15.42 -4.86
CA MET A 98 12.24 -15.02 -5.86
C MET A 98 11.65 -14.97 -7.28
N ALA A 99 10.89 -15.99 -7.68
CA ALA A 99 10.20 -16.00 -8.97
C ALA A 99 9.21 -14.83 -9.12
N LEU A 100 8.52 -14.51 -8.03
CA LEU A 100 7.64 -13.34 -7.97
C LEU A 100 8.43 -12.03 -8.09
N ALA A 101 9.51 -11.88 -7.32
CA ALA A 101 10.37 -10.69 -7.37
C ALA A 101 10.88 -10.46 -8.79
N VAL A 102 11.41 -11.49 -9.46
CA VAL A 102 11.86 -11.42 -10.87
C VAL A 102 10.74 -10.93 -11.79
N THR A 103 9.52 -11.41 -11.59
CA THR A 103 8.36 -10.98 -12.38
C THR A 103 8.05 -9.50 -12.15
N ILE A 104 8.01 -9.06 -10.88
CA ILE A 104 7.72 -7.67 -10.53
C ILE A 104 8.83 -6.73 -11.04
N PHE A 105 10.10 -7.11 -10.88
CA PHE A 105 11.25 -6.36 -11.42
C PHE A 105 11.18 -6.23 -12.94
N SER A 106 10.84 -7.31 -13.64
CA SER A 106 10.71 -7.29 -15.10
C SER A 106 9.60 -6.34 -15.55
N ASN A 107 8.44 -6.36 -14.88
CA ASN A 107 7.34 -5.45 -15.16
C ASN A 107 7.69 -4.00 -14.81
N LEU A 108 8.36 -3.77 -13.68
CA LEU A 108 8.86 -2.45 -13.28
C LEU A 108 9.82 -1.88 -14.33
N ALA A 109 10.80 -2.67 -14.78
CA ALA A 109 11.74 -2.26 -15.81
C ALA A 109 11.03 -1.89 -17.12
N ALA A 110 10.08 -2.71 -17.58
CA ALA A 110 9.28 -2.41 -18.76
C ALA A 110 8.48 -1.09 -18.60
N THR A 111 7.89 -0.87 -17.43
CA THR A 111 7.12 0.34 -17.12
C THR A 111 8.02 1.58 -17.10
N MET A 112 9.19 1.49 -16.47
CA MET A 112 10.19 2.57 -16.42
C MET A 112 10.71 2.93 -17.82
N LEU A 113 10.87 1.95 -18.71
CA LEU A 113 11.23 2.22 -20.11
C LEU A 113 10.12 3.01 -20.82
N LEU A 114 8.84 2.68 -20.61
CA LEU A 114 7.72 3.42 -21.21
C LEU A 114 7.63 4.86 -20.68
N LEU A 115 7.78 5.07 -19.37
CA LEU A 115 7.88 6.41 -18.78
C LEU A 115 9.06 7.19 -19.36
N GLY A 116 10.21 6.53 -19.44
CA GLY A 116 11.42 7.07 -20.03
C GLY A 116 11.21 7.49 -21.48
N LEU A 117 10.54 6.70 -22.31
CA LEU A 117 10.24 6.99 -23.71
C LEU A 117 9.17 8.09 -23.90
N GLY A 118 8.20 8.18 -22.99
CA GLY A 118 7.16 9.22 -23.02
C GLY A 118 7.72 10.64 -22.90
N CYS A 119 8.88 10.80 -22.25
CA CYS A 119 9.55 12.09 -22.08
C CYS A 119 10.31 12.55 -23.35
N TRP A 120 10.61 11.65 -24.31
CA TRP A 120 11.38 11.98 -25.51
C TRP A 120 10.50 12.45 -26.68
N CYS A 121 9.20 12.19 -26.63
CA CYS A 121 8.26 12.57 -27.69
C CYS A 121 7.73 14.01 -27.57
N THR A 122 8.04 14.75 -26.50
CA THR A 122 7.44 16.08 -26.24
C THR A 122 8.43 17.27 -26.26
N GLY A 123 9.70 17.09 -26.61
CA GLY A 123 10.70 18.16 -26.39
C GLY A 123 11.91 18.22 -27.32
N TRP A 124 11.71 18.35 -28.63
CA TRP A 124 12.56 19.21 -29.48
C TRP A 124 11.67 20.30 -30.09
N ARG A 125 11.62 21.46 -29.44
CA ARG A 125 11.24 22.76 -30.01
C ARG A 125 12.06 23.85 -29.34
#